data_AF-A0A1G6DV41-F1
#
_entry.id   AF-A0A1G6DV41-F1
#
_cell.length_a   1.000
_cell.length_b   1.000
_cell.length_c   1.000
_cell.angle_alpha   90.00
_cell.angle_beta   90.00
_cell.angle_gamma   90.00
#
_symmetry.space_group_name_H-M   'P 1'
#
loop_
_entity.id
_entity.type
_entity.pdbx_description
1 polymer ?
#
loop_
_entity_poly.entity_id
_entity_poly.type
_entity_poly.pdbx_seq_one_letter_code
_entity_poly.pdbx_strand_id
1 'polypeptide(L)'
;MESEPRIRCRAITEDDLDGVIALLMRGFPMRDRAYWARGLGRQSERIVPEGVLRYGCMLDRGGEAVGVLLVLSGSVEIDGRTETRCNLSSWYVEPAFRSFAPMLVSVALKNKNVTFMNVTPAKHTWPVVEAQGFAPFCHGQFTAFPFLNRSRGAVRVSRVDAGQTPTQSLASPERDLLRAHAGYGCISLVCSTPDGDVPFIFRPFKRWKDRLPCMRLIYCRDIADFVRFAGPLGRHLLMHGSPWVIVDSDGPIDGLVGFYQTESGRKYFRGPNKPRLGDLAYTEFALFGP
;
A
#
# COMPACT_ATOMS: atom_id res chain seq x y z
N MET A 1 0.29 -41.00 24.10
CA MET A 1 0.34 -39.56 24.38
C MET A 1 0.99 -38.92 23.17
N GLU A 2 0.19 -38.56 22.16
CA GLU A 2 0.73 -37.83 20.99
C GLU A 2 1.27 -36.49 21.48
N SER A 3 2.55 -36.21 21.22
CA SER A 3 3.15 -34.92 21.55
C SER A 3 2.41 -33.82 20.80
N GLU A 4 1.98 -32.77 21.49
CA GLU A 4 1.36 -31.62 20.82
C GLU A 4 2.24 -31.10 19.67
N PRO A 5 1.66 -30.80 18.50
CA PRO A 5 2.44 -30.35 17.35
C PRO A 5 3.20 -29.06 17.67
N ARG A 6 4.52 -29.11 17.53
CA ARG A 6 5.42 -27.96 17.78
C ARG A 6 5.14 -26.83 16.79
N ILE A 7 5.00 -25.61 17.31
CA ILE A 7 4.88 -24.39 16.49
C ILE A 7 6.17 -24.11 15.73
N ARG A 8 6.05 -23.87 14.42
CA ARG A 8 7.14 -23.46 13.53
C ARG A 8 6.80 -22.14 12.84
N CYS A 9 7.76 -21.23 12.76
CA CYS A 9 7.63 -20.02 11.95
C CYS A 9 8.36 -20.23 10.62
N ARG A 10 7.64 -20.20 9.49
CA ARG A 10 8.23 -20.45 8.16
C ARG A 10 7.61 -19.58 7.08
N ALA A 11 8.25 -19.52 5.91
CA ALA A 11 7.70 -18.88 4.73
C ALA A 11 6.41 -19.58 4.27
N ILE A 12 5.47 -18.79 3.75
CA ILE A 12 4.22 -19.27 3.12
C ILE A 12 4.55 -19.72 1.69
N THR A 13 4.07 -20.90 1.32
CA THR A 13 4.11 -21.45 -0.05
C THR A 13 2.72 -21.39 -0.70
N GLU A 14 2.63 -21.79 -1.96
CA GLU A 14 1.34 -21.82 -2.69
C GLU A 14 0.36 -22.84 -2.10
N ASP A 15 0.86 -23.97 -1.58
CA ASP A 15 0.04 -25.01 -0.95
C ASP A 15 -0.63 -24.53 0.35
N ASP A 16 -0.07 -23.50 0.99
CA ASP A 16 -0.60 -22.95 2.24
C ASP A 16 -1.75 -21.95 2.02
N LEU A 17 -1.98 -21.47 0.79
CA LEU A 17 -2.80 -20.29 0.55
C LEU A 17 -4.24 -20.47 1.05
N ASP A 18 -4.84 -21.65 0.88
CA ASP A 18 -6.20 -21.89 1.39
C ASP A 18 -6.28 -21.83 2.91
N GLY A 19 -5.30 -22.41 3.62
CA GLY A 19 -5.21 -22.34 5.08
C GLY A 19 -4.96 -20.92 5.57
N VAL A 20 -4.09 -20.18 4.89
CA VAL A 20 -3.80 -18.77 5.17
C VAL A 20 -5.05 -17.90 4.95
N ILE A 21 -5.80 -18.11 3.86
CA ILE A 21 -7.04 -17.37 3.60
C ILE A 21 -8.08 -17.67 4.69
N ALA A 22 -8.23 -18.93 5.09
CA ALA A 22 -9.15 -19.30 6.16
C ALA A 22 -8.79 -18.61 7.49
N LEU A 23 -7.49 -18.54 7.81
CA LEU A 23 -6.99 -17.82 8.99
C LEU A 23 -7.24 -16.30 8.89
N LEU A 24 -6.96 -15.69 7.73
CA LEU A 24 -7.17 -14.26 7.50
C LEU A 24 -8.65 -13.87 7.59
N MET A 25 -9.57 -14.73 7.13
CA MET A 25 -11.01 -14.49 7.30
C MET A 25 -11.43 -14.47 8.78
N ARG A 26 -10.80 -15.26 9.65
CA ARG A 26 -11.03 -15.21 11.10
C ARG A 26 -10.51 -13.91 11.71
N GLY A 27 -9.32 -13.47 11.29
CA GLY A 27 -8.68 -12.25 11.82
C GLY A 27 -9.26 -10.94 11.28
N PHE A 28 -9.84 -10.97 10.09
CA PHE A 28 -10.36 -9.81 9.37
C PHE A 28 -11.75 -10.13 8.82
N PRO A 29 -12.78 -10.25 9.68
CA PRO A 29 -14.11 -10.76 9.31
C PRO A 29 -14.86 -9.90 8.27
N MET A 30 -14.41 -8.67 8.04
CA MET A 30 -14.96 -7.80 6.98
C MET A 30 -14.46 -8.16 5.58
N ARG A 31 -13.51 -9.11 5.45
CA ARG A 31 -12.86 -9.51 4.21
C ARG A 31 -13.23 -10.95 3.88
N ASP A 32 -13.84 -11.15 2.72
CA ASP A 32 -14.25 -12.47 2.25
C ASP A 32 -13.11 -13.26 1.60
N ARG A 33 -13.37 -14.55 1.32
CA ARG A 33 -12.41 -15.43 0.63
C ARG A 33 -11.98 -14.85 -0.72
N ALA A 34 -12.90 -14.27 -1.47
CA ALA A 34 -12.64 -13.72 -2.81
C ALA A 34 -11.69 -12.51 -2.77
N TYR A 35 -11.79 -11.67 -1.74
CA TYR A 35 -10.87 -10.57 -1.47
C TYR A 35 -9.45 -11.08 -1.29
N TRP A 36 -9.25 -12.05 -0.39
CA TRP A 36 -7.94 -12.61 -0.11
C TRP A 36 -7.37 -13.37 -1.31
N ALA A 37 -8.17 -14.20 -1.96
CA ALA A 37 -7.76 -14.96 -3.15
C ALA A 37 -7.31 -14.03 -4.29
N ARG A 38 -8.05 -12.94 -4.58
CA ARG A 38 -7.60 -11.94 -5.57
C ARG A 38 -6.28 -11.28 -5.17
N GLY A 39 -6.15 -10.90 -3.90
CA GLY A 39 -4.95 -10.24 -3.41
C GLY A 39 -3.72 -11.14 -3.51
N LEU A 40 -3.82 -12.37 -3.04
CA LEU A 40 -2.75 -13.36 -3.07
C LEU A 40 -2.44 -13.83 -4.50
N GLY A 41 -3.46 -13.96 -5.36
CA GLY A 41 -3.26 -14.22 -6.80
C GLY A 41 -2.45 -13.11 -7.47
N ARG A 42 -2.73 -11.84 -7.16
CA ARG A 42 -1.88 -10.73 -7.64
C ARG A 42 -0.46 -10.77 -7.09
N GLN A 43 -0.21 -11.38 -5.93
CA GLN A 43 1.14 -11.55 -5.40
C GLN A 43 1.88 -12.71 -6.07
N SER A 44 1.17 -13.79 -6.45
CA SER A 44 1.78 -14.95 -7.10
C SER A 44 2.39 -14.58 -8.45
N GLU A 45 1.73 -13.70 -9.20
CA GLU A 45 2.16 -13.25 -10.54
C GLU A 45 3.36 -12.29 -10.51
N ARG A 46 3.79 -11.82 -9.34
CA ARG A 46 4.82 -10.78 -9.23
C ARG A 46 6.22 -11.36 -9.19
N ILE A 47 7.14 -10.59 -9.75
CA ILE A 47 8.57 -10.78 -9.52
C ILE A 47 8.86 -10.44 -8.07
N VAL A 48 9.47 -11.37 -7.35
CA VAL A 48 9.88 -11.21 -5.96
C VAL A 48 11.35 -10.83 -5.95
N PRO A 49 11.71 -9.66 -5.40
CA PRO A 49 13.11 -9.27 -5.25
C PRO A 49 13.91 -10.32 -4.45
N GLU A 50 15.23 -10.34 -4.63
CA GLU A 50 16.07 -11.26 -3.89
C GLU A 50 16.01 -10.99 -2.37
N GLY A 51 15.98 -12.07 -1.58
CA GLY A 51 16.06 -11.98 -0.12
C GLY A 51 14.79 -11.47 0.57
N VAL A 52 13.63 -11.46 -0.10
CA VAL A 52 12.32 -11.19 0.52
C VAL A 52 11.33 -12.35 0.32
N LEU A 53 10.26 -12.37 1.11
CA LEU A 53 9.24 -13.42 1.08
C LEU A 53 8.17 -13.09 0.05
N ARG A 54 7.76 -14.06 -0.78
CA ARG A 54 6.72 -13.89 -1.81
C ARG A 54 5.38 -13.45 -1.23
N TYR A 55 4.88 -14.19 -0.26
CA TYR A 55 3.61 -13.92 0.42
C TYR A 55 3.80 -13.40 1.84
N GLY A 56 4.87 -13.83 2.51
CA GLY A 56 5.12 -13.58 3.92
C GLY A 56 5.48 -14.86 4.68
N CYS A 57 5.18 -14.88 5.97
CA CYS A 57 5.44 -16.01 6.84
C CYS A 57 4.22 -16.37 7.70
N MET A 58 4.18 -17.63 8.14
CA MET A 58 3.12 -18.17 8.98
C MET A 58 3.68 -18.88 10.21
N LEU A 59 2.85 -18.93 11.25
CA LEU A 59 2.99 -19.88 12.35
C LEU A 59 2.22 -21.14 11.96
N ASP A 60 2.95 -22.23 11.83
CA ASP A 60 2.50 -23.54 11.42
C ASP A 60 2.44 -24.47 12.64
N ARG A 61 1.25 -25.04 12.88
CA ARG A 61 1.00 -26.09 13.86
C ARG A 61 0.62 -27.39 13.14
N GLY A 62 1.61 -28.17 12.74
CA GLY A 62 1.38 -29.49 12.13
C GLY A 62 0.62 -29.44 10.80
N GLY A 63 0.86 -28.42 9.98
CA GLY A 63 0.17 -28.14 8.71
C GLY A 63 -0.92 -27.07 8.83
N GLU A 64 -1.34 -26.70 10.04
CA GLU A 64 -2.37 -25.70 10.27
C GLU A 64 -1.78 -24.30 10.44
N ALA A 65 -2.30 -23.32 9.67
CA ALA A 65 -1.97 -21.91 9.86
C ALA A 65 -2.68 -21.33 11.10
N VAL A 66 -1.91 -21.00 12.14
CA VAL A 66 -2.41 -20.38 13.39
C VAL A 66 -1.94 -18.93 13.56
N GLY A 67 -1.04 -18.46 12.69
CA GLY A 67 -0.60 -17.07 12.62
C GLY A 67 -0.05 -16.75 11.23
N VAL A 68 -0.16 -15.49 10.83
CA VAL A 68 0.25 -15.00 9.51
C VAL A 68 0.75 -13.56 9.61
N LEU A 69 1.80 -13.26 8.84
CA LEU A 69 2.23 -11.91 8.51
C LEU A 69 2.51 -11.86 7.00
N LEU A 70 1.68 -11.12 6.27
CA LEU A 70 1.86 -10.94 4.84
C LEU A 70 2.93 -9.88 4.56
N VAL A 71 3.69 -10.09 3.50
CA VAL A 71 4.75 -9.19 3.04
C VAL A 71 4.52 -8.87 1.57
N LEU A 72 4.24 -7.61 1.26
CA LEU A 72 4.09 -7.13 -0.11
C LEU A 72 5.35 -6.40 -0.52
N SER A 73 6.23 -7.06 -1.26
CA SER A 73 7.44 -6.45 -1.81
C SER A 73 7.15 -5.60 -3.03
N GLY A 74 7.98 -4.62 -3.33
CA GLY A 74 8.00 -3.87 -4.58
C GLY A 74 9.35 -3.20 -4.77
N SER A 75 9.73 -2.97 -6.02
CA SER A 75 10.93 -2.21 -6.37
C SER A 75 10.56 -0.74 -6.56
N VAL A 76 11.37 0.16 -6.01
CA VAL A 76 11.22 1.60 -6.16
C VAL A 76 12.54 2.20 -6.62
N GLU A 77 12.49 3.22 -7.48
CA GLU A 77 13.68 3.97 -7.87
C GLU A 77 13.93 5.09 -6.86
N ILE A 78 15.13 5.14 -6.30
CA ILE A 78 15.60 6.17 -5.38
C ILE A 78 16.98 6.61 -5.85
N ASP A 79 17.13 7.89 -6.23
CA ASP A 79 18.39 8.48 -6.70
C ASP A 79 19.10 7.65 -7.80
N GLY A 80 18.29 7.10 -8.73
CA GLY A 80 18.78 6.28 -9.85
C GLY A 80 19.17 4.84 -9.47
N ARG A 81 18.82 4.39 -8.26
CA ARG A 81 19.01 3.02 -7.79
C ARG A 81 17.68 2.33 -7.56
N THR A 82 17.57 1.10 -8.01
CA THR A 82 16.46 0.22 -7.68
C THR A 82 16.60 -0.30 -6.25
N GLU A 83 15.70 0.13 -5.37
CA GLU A 83 15.64 -0.24 -3.97
C GLU A 83 14.43 -1.14 -3.69
N THR A 84 14.58 -2.09 -2.77
CA THR A 84 13.47 -2.98 -2.37
C THR A 84 12.73 -2.42 -1.17
N ARG A 85 11.41 -2.36 -1.29
CA ARG A 85 10.49 -1.92 -0.23
C ARG A 85 9.43 -2.99 0.01
N CYS A 86 9.13 -3.25 1.28
CA CYS A 86 8.18 -4.27 1.70
C CYS A 86 7.12 -3.69 2.62
N ASN A 87 5.84 -3.79 2.25
CA ASN A 87 4.76 -3.51 3.18
C ASN A 87 4.42 -4.77 4.01
N LEU A 88 4.57 -4.67 5.33
CA LEU A 88 4.03 -5.61 6.29
C LEU A 88 2.51 -5.40 6.38
N SER A 89 1.75 -6.45 6.09
CA SER A 89 0.29 -6.41 5.98
C SER A 89 -0.37 -7.57 6.70
N SER A 90 -1.63 -7.37 7.05
CA SER A 90 -2.55 -8.45 7.45
C SER A 90 -1.96 -9.37 8.54
N TRP A 91 -1.36 -8.75 9.56
CA TRP A 91 -0.74 -9.47 10.67
C TRP A 91 -1.82 -9.97 11.63
N TYR A 92 -1.98 -11.29 11.71
CA TYR A 92 -2.95 -11.91 12.60
C TYR A 92 -2.38 -13.19 13.23
N VAL A 93 -2.65 -13.39 14.51
CA VAL A 93 -2.31 -14.60 15.25
C VAL A 93 -3.50 -14.97 16.11
N GLU A 94 -3.90 -16.24 16.07
CA GLU A 94 -4.98 -16.73 16.91
C GLU A 94 -4.70 -16.49 18.39
N PRO A 95 -5.73 -16.21 19.21
CA PRO A 95 -5.55 -15.82 20.61
C PRO A 95 -4.62 -16.74 21.42
N ALA A 96 -4.76 -18.06 21.24
CA ALA A 96 -3.96 -19.07 21.95
C ALA A 96 -2.45 -19.03 21.61
N PHE A 97 -2.07 -18.44 20.48
CA PHE A 97 -0.69 -18.45 19.98
C PHE A 97 -0.04 -17.06 19.94
N ARG A 98 -0.67 -16.03 20.50
CA ARG A 98 -0.18 -14.64 20.43
C ARG A 98 1.22 -14.43 21.02
N SER A 99 1.62 -15.25 21.99
CA SER A 99 3.00 -15.26 22.53
C SER A 99 4.07 -15.54 21.47
N PHE A 100 3.70 -16.21 20.37
CA PHE A 100 4.57 -16.54 19.24
C PHE A 100 4.61 -15.46 18.15
N ALA A 101 3.77 -14.42 18.23
CA ALA A 101 3.69 -13.35 17.23
C ALA A 101 5.04 -12.66 16.91
N PRO A 102 5.97 -12.44 17.88
CA PRO A 102 7.28 -11.86 17.58
C PRO A 102 8.13 -12.68 16.61
N MET A 103 7.92 -14.00 16.48
CA MET A 103 8.66 -14.83 15.54
C MET A 103 8.37 -14.44 14.08
N LEU A 104 7.11 -14.10 13.76
CA LEU A 104 6.72 -13.66 12.42
C LEU A 104 7.50 -12.41 12.00
N VAL A 105 7.60 -11.43 12.91
CA VAL A 105 8.33 -10.19 12.67
C VAL A 105 9.83 -10.47 12.49
N SER A 106 10.42 -11.31 13.33
CA SER A 106 11.84 -11.68 13.22
C SER A 106 12.17 -12.35 11.88
N VAL A 107 11.29 -13.22 11.38
CA VAL A 107 11.45 -13.87 10.07
C VAL A 107 11.28 -12.86 8.93
N ALA A 108 10.24 -12.03 8.97
CA ALA A 108 9.97 -11.04 7.93
C ALA A 108 11.08 -9.99 7.81
N LEU A 109 11.68 -9.57 8.93
CA LEU A 109 12.69 -8.51 8.99
C LEU A 109 14.14 -8.99 8.88
N LYS A 110 14.37 -10.24 8.42
CA LYS A 110 15.71 -10.83 8.36
C LYS A 110 16.66 -10.06 7.45
N ASN A 111 16.16 -9.51 6.34
CA ASN A 111 16.97 -8.77 5.38
C ASN A 111 17.07 -7.29 5.77
N LYS A 112 18.25 -6.87 6.26
CA LYS A 112 18.49 -5.50 6.75
C LYS A 112 18.67 -4.46 5.63
N ASN A 113 18.84 -4.91 4.39
CA ASN A 113 19.00 -4.02 3.23
C ASN A 113 17.64 -3.60 2.64
N VAL A 114 16.53 -4.06 3.22
CA VAL A 114 15.17 -3.78 2.75
C VAL A 114 14.50 -2.74 3.65
N THR A 115 13.73 -1.86 3.03
CA THR A 115 12.85 -0.94 3.78
C THR A 115 11.49 -1.58 4.00
N PHE A 116 11.15 -1.83 5.26
CA PHE A 116 9.83 -2.33 5.65
C PHE A 116 8.90 -1.19 6.03
N MET A 117 7.62 -1.32 5.67
CA MET A 117 6.58 -0.34 5.96
C MET A 117 5.37 -0.99 6.60
N ASN A 118 4.76 -0.31 7.56
CA ASN A 118 3.41 -0.60 8.04
C ASN A 118 2.53 0.62 7.77
N VAL A 119 1.60 0.48 6.82
CA VAL A 119 0.80 1.59 6.29
C VAL A 119 -0.61 1.68 6.87
N THR A 120 -1.04 0.65 7.62
CA THR A 120 -2.31 0.63 8.37
C THR A 120 -2.14 0.12 9.82
N PRO A 121 -1.16 0.65 10.59
CA PRO A 121 -0.95 0.20 11.96
C PRO A 121 -2.19 0.46 12.82
N ALA A 122 -2.74 -0.59 13.44
CA ALA A 122 -3.82 -0.43 14.41
C ALA A 122 -3.33 0.40 15.61
N LYS A 123 -4.15 1.32 16.13
CA LYS A 123 -3.75 2.26 17.19
C LYS A 123 -3.15 1.55 18.42
N HIS A 124 -3.75 0.43 18.82
CA HIS A 124 -3.30 -0.34 19.98
C HIS A 124 -1.95 -1.06 19.75
N THR A 125 -1.47 -1.18 18.52
CA THR A 125 -0.18 -1.82 18.21
C THR A 125 0.98 -0.83 18.13
N TRP A 126 0.74 0.49 18.20
CA TRP A 126 1.79 1.49 18.04
C TRP A 126 2.98 1.30 19.01
N PRO A 127 2.80 1.10 20.33
CA PRO A 127 3.94 0.90 21.23
C PRO A 127 4.75 -0.35 20.88
N VAL A 128 4.09 -1.42 20.42
CA VAL A 128 4.74 -2.67 20.01
C VAL A 128 5.54 -2.46 18.72
N VAL A 129 4.98 -1.75 17.74
CA VAL A 129 5.66 -1.43 16.48
C VAL A 129 6.90 -0.57 16.73
N GLU A 130 6.78 0.46 17.58
CA GLU A 130 7.91 1.34 17.94
C GLU A 130 9.00 0.58 18.71
N ALA A 131 8.62 -0.28 19.67
CA ALA A 131 9.56 -1.15 20.39
C ALA A 131 10.30 -2.13 19.46
N GLN A 132 9.72 -2.47 18.31
CA GLN A 132 10.36 -3.27 17.26
C GLN A 132 11.30 -2.47 16.35
N GLY A 133 11.58 -1.20 16.69
CA GLY A 133 12.52 -0.34 15.98
C GLY A 133 11.97 0.30 14.72
N PHE A 134 10.64 0.38 14.59
CA PHE A 134 10.02 1.17 13.54
C PHE A 134 9.91 2.63 13.95
N ALA A 135 10.16 3.53 13.01
CA ALA A 135 9.98 4.97 13.17
C ALA A 135 8.75 5.45 12.38
N PRO A 136 7.98 6.43 12.88
CA PRO A 136 6.90 7.02 12.10
C PRO A 136 7.48 7.81 10.90
N PHE A 137 6.85 7.69 9.73
CA PHE A 137 7.15 8.56 8.57
C PHE A 137 5.95 9.39 8.10
N CYS A 138 4.78 9.17 8.68
CA CYS A 138 3.55 9.87 8.40
C CYS A 138 2.71 9.88 9.68
N HIS A 139 2.20 11.04 10.09
CA HIS A 139 1.46 11.21 11.33
C HIS A 139 -0.04 11.37 11.14
N GLY A 140 -0.48 11.75 9.93
CA GLY A 140 -1.88 11.99 9.66
C GLY A 140 -2.24 11.93 8.18
N GLN A 141 -3.40 12.49 7.88
CA GLN A 141 -3.95 12.54 6.54
C GLN A 141 -4.58 13.90 6.28
N PHE A 142 -4.43 14.37 5.04
CA PHE A 142 -5.10 15.54 4.51
C PHE A 142 -6.24 15.08 3.59
N THR A 143 -7.45 15.56 3.86
CA THR A 143 -8.61 15.38 2.98
C THR A 143 -8.68 16.56 2.03
N ALA A 144 -8.27 16.36 0.78
CA ALA A 144 -8.27 17.38 -0.26
C ALA A 144 -9.58 17.38 -1.07
N PHE A 145 -10.03 18.57 -1.47
CA PHE A 145 -11.12 18.80 -2.43
C PHE A 145 -10.54 19.40 -3.72
N PRO A 146 -9.77 18.60 -4.49
CA PRO A 146 -8.92 19.13 -5.56
C PRO A 146 -9.68 19.84 -6.68
N PHE A 147 -10.97 19.55 -6.88
CA PHE A 147 -11.79 20.23 -7.90
C PHE A 147 -12.02 21.72 -7.60
N LEU A 148 -11.86 22.15 -6.34
CA LEU A 148 -11.94 23.56 -5.92
C LEU A 148 -10.66 24.34 -6.26
N ASN A 149 -9.58 23.66 -6.62
CA ASN A 149 -8.34 24.29 -7.00
C ASN A 149 -8.39 24.85 -8.43
N ARG A 150 -7.77 26.02 -8.61
CA ARG A 150 -7.61 26.62 -9.94
C ARG A 150 -6.64 25.79 -10.77
N SER A 151 -6.92 25.66 -12.06
CA SER A 151 -5.95 25.10 -13.01
C SER A 151 -4.84 26.11 -13.29
N ARG A 152 -3.60 25.64 -13.43
CA ARG A 152 -2.47 26.44 -13.90
C ARG A 152 -2.01 25.87 -15.24
N GLY A 153 -2.08 26.66 -16.30
CA GLY A 153 -1.65 26.28 -17.65
C GLY A 153 -2.57 25.27 -18.37
N ALA A 154 -2.18 24.93 -19.60
CA ALA A 154 -2.87 23.91 -20.40
C ALA A 154 -2.39 22.52 -19.95
N VAL A 155 -3.28 21.77 -19.27
CA VAL A 155 -3.01 20.42 -18.78
C VAL A 155 -4.05 19.47 -19.37
N ARG A 156 -3.59 18.37 -19.98
CA ARG A 156 -4.46 17.26 -20.39
C ARG A 156 -4.30 16.11 -19.41
N VAL A 157 -5.40 15.65 -18.82
CA VAL A 157 -5.42 14.46 -17.97
C VAL A 157 -5.86 13.27 -18.81
N SER A 158 -5.03 12.22 -18.87
CA SER A 158 -5.34 10.96 -19.55
C SER A 158 -5.23 9.78 -18.58
N ARG A 159 -5.99 8.72 -18.87
CA ARG A 159 -5.96 7.47 -18.11
C ARG A 159 -5.01 6.48 -18.78
N VAL A 160 -4.33 5.68 -17.96
CA VAL A 160 -3.54 4.53 -18.38
C VAL A 160 -4.27 3.26 -17.95
N ASP A 161 -4.69 2.45 -18.92
CA ASP A 161 -5.26 1.14 -18.65
C ASP A 161 -4.18 0.04 -18.70
N ALA A 162 -4.45 -1.09 -18.06
CA ALA A 162 -3.49 -2.19 -17.90
C ALA A 162 -2.95 -2.76 -19.23
N GLY A 163 -3.72 -2.66 -20.31
CA GLY A 163 -3.32 -3.10 -21.65
C GLY A 163 -2.71 -2.02 -22.53
N GLN A 164 -2.64 -0.77 -22.06
CA GLN A 164 -2.12 0.35 -22.85
C GLN A 164 -0.66 0.63 -22.47
N THR A 165 0.11 1.06 -23.46
CA THR A 165 1.45 1.60 -23.22
C THR A 165 1.30 3.10 -22.97
N PRO A 166 1.72 3.60 -21.79
CA PRO A 166 1.74 5.04 -21.53
C PRO A 166 2.63 5.76 -22.55
N THR A 167 2.45 7.06 -22.65
CA THR A 167 3.25 7.96 -23.50
C THR A 167 4.76 7.75 -23.31
N GLN A 168 5.53 7.85 -24.40
CA GLN A 168 6.98 7.62 -24.41
C GLN A 168 7.78 8.65 -23.59
N SER A 169 7.16 9.79 -23.28
CA SER A 169 7.68 10.89 -22.44
C SER A 169 7.94 10.48 -20.99
N LEU A 170 7.25 9.47 -20.46
CA LEU A 170 7.52 8.94 -19.12
C LEU A 170 8.71 7.98 -19.15
N ALA A 171 9.48 7.91 -18.07
CA ALA A 171 10.54 6.91 -17.94
C ALA A 171 9.95 5.48 -17.89
N SER A 172 10.69 4.48 -18.39
CA SER A 172 10.22 3.08 -18.42
C SER A 172 9.69 2.56 -17.08
N PRO A 173 10.38 2.77 -15.93
CA PRO A 173 9.89 2.30 -14.63
C PRO A 173 8.53 2.89 -14.24
N GLU A 174 8.26 4.15 -14.58
CA GLU A 174 6.99 4.80 -14.28
C GLU A 174 5.86 4.26 -15.16
N ARG A 175 6.17 3.91 -16.42
CA ARG A 175 5.17 3.28 -17.30
C ARG A 175 4.75 1.92 -16.76
N ASP A 176 5.71 1.12 -16.31
CA ASP A 176 5.44 -0.19 -15.71
C ASP A 176 4.70 -0.06 -14.39
N LEU A 177 5.05 0.94 -13.57
CA LEU A 177 4.35 1.29 -12.34
C LEU A 177 2.87 1.59 -12.62
N LEU A 178 2.56 2.49 -13.56
CA LEU A 178 1.19 2.87 -13.91
C LEU A 178 0.39 1.66 -14.42
N ARG A 179 0.99 0.84 -15.30
CA ARG A 179 0.36 -0.35 -15.86
C ARG A 179 0.05 -1.39 -14.80
N ALA A 180 1.02 -1.72 -13.95
CA ALA A 180 0.85 -2.70 -12.87
C ALA A 180 -0.28 -2.27 -11.92
N HIS A 181 -0.31 -1.00 -11.54
CA HIS A 181 -1.34 -0.49 -10.62
C HIS A 181 -2.72 -0.40 -11.27
N ALA A 182 -2.81 -0.12 -12.57
CA ALA A 182 -4.05 -0.23 -13.32
C ALA A 182 -4.59 -1.68 -13.29
N GLY A 183 -3.71 -2.68 -13.45
CA GLY A 183 -4.04 -4.11 -13.31
C GLY A 183 -4.53 -4.50 -11.91
N TYR A 184 -4.07 -3.79 -10.86
CA TYR A 184 -4.59 -3.98 -9.50
C TYR A 184 -5.98 -3.33 -9.30
N GLY A 185 -6.47 -2.59 -10.29
CA GLY A 185 -7.74 -1.83 -10.26
C GLY A 185 -7.58 -0.41 -9.72
N CYS A 186 -6.36 0.13 -9.70
CA CYS A 186 -6.14 1.55 -9.43
C CYS A 186 -6.52 2.38 -10.67
N ILE A 187 -6.76 3.67 -10.45
CA ILE A 187 -6.93 4.66 -11.50
C ILE A 187 -5.55 5.31 -11.72
N SER A 188 -4.85 4.85 -12.74
CA SER A 188 -3.56 5.39 -13.16
C SER A 188 -3.80 6.52 -14.15
N LEU A 189 -3.27 7.72 -13.87
CA LEU A 189 -3.45 8.94 -14.65
C LEU A 189 -2.10 9.55 -15.02
N VAL A 190 -2.10 10.29 -16.13
CA VAL A 190 -0.99 11.13 -16.56
C VAL A 190 -1.51 12.54 -16.78
N CYS A 191 -0.84 13.52 -16.19
CA CYS A 191 -1.02 14.93 -16.51
C CYS A 191 0.04 15.33 -17.55
N SER A 192 -0.40 15.58 -18.78
CA SER A 192 0.45 16.05 -19.86
C SER A 192 0.53 17.56 -19.90
N THR A 193 1.76 18.06 -19.92
CA THR A 193 2.11 19.48 -20.02
C THR A 193 3.16 19.70 -21.11
N PRO A 194 3.39 20.95 -21.55
CA PRO A 194 4.51 21.25 -22.44
C PRO A 194 5.89 20.84 -21.89
N ASP A 195 6.05 20.83 -20.55
CA ASP A 195 7.30 20.48 -19.87
C ASP A 195 7.50 18.96 -19.71
N GLY A 196 6.50 18.18 -20.10
CA GLY A 196 6.50 16.72 -19.96
C GLY A 196 5.30 16.18 -19.18
N ASP A 197 5.32 14.86 -19.00
CA ASP A 197 4.25 14.09 -18.39
C ASP A 197 4.53 13.81 -16.92
N VAL A 198 3.46 13.92 -16.11
CA VAL A 198 3.51 13.72 -14.65
C VAL A 198 2.53 12.63 -14.23
N PRO A 199 3.01 11.52 -13.63
CA PRO A 199 2.20 10.36 -13.29
C PRO A 199 1.49 10.51 -11.94
N PHE A 200 0.27 9.98 -11.88
CA PHE A 200 -0.52 9.86 -10.66
C PHE A 200 -1.22 8.51 -10.58
N ILE A 201 -1.36 7.96 -9.38
CA ILE A 201 -2.14 6.73 -9.15
C ILE A 201 -3.09 6.99 -8.01
N PHE A 202 -4.37 6.68 -8.23
CA PHE A 202 -5.41 6.77 -7.22
C PHE A 202 -6.04 5.42 -6.98
N ARG A 203 -6.47 5.15 -5.75
CA ARG A 203 -7.28 3.99 -5.41
C ARG A 203 -8.68 4.44 -4.97
N PRO A 204 -9.75 4.05 -5.69
CA PRO A 204 -11.09 4.28 -5.20
C PRO A 204 -11.37 3.41 -3.98
N PHE A 205 -12.06 3.97 -2.98
CA PHE A 205 -12.61 3.25 -1.84
C PHE A 205 -13.86 3.93 -1.30
N LYS A 206 -14.59 3.25 -0.43
CA LYS A 206 -15.74 3.83 0.28
C LYS A 206 -15.34 4.08 1.73
N ARG A 207 -15.57 5.30 2.22
CA ARG A 207 -15.32 5.60 3.64
C ARG A 207 -16.30 4.78 4.49
N TRP A 208 -15.80 4.09 5.51
CA TRP A 208 -16.58 3.14 6.30
C TRP A 208 -17.85 3.74 6.93
N LYS A 209 -17.75 4.95 7.50
CA LYS A 209 -18.86 5.60 8.21
C LYS A 209 -20.02 5.98 7.30
N ASP A 210 -19.73 6.55 6.13
CA ASP A 210 -20.75 7.24 5.32
C ASP A 210 -20.97 6.57 3.95
N ARG A 211 -20.20 5.51 3.64
CA ARG A 211 -20.11 4.84 2.32
C ARG A 211 -19.82 5.78 1.14
N LEU A 212 -19.41 7.02 1.43
CA LEU A 212 -19.14 8.03 0.44
C LEU A 212 -17.88 7.64 -0.37
N PRO A 213 -17.95 7.73 -1.70
CA PRO A 213 -16.84 7.39 -2.58
C PRO A 213 -15.68 8.35 -2.33
N CYS A 214 -14.48 7.80 -2.29
CA CYS A 214 -13.27 8.49 -1.95
C CYS A 214 -12.13 7.98 -2.83
N MET A 215 -11.19 8.85 -3.15
CA MET A 215 -9.92 8.44 -3.72
C MET A 215 -8.82 8.48 -2.65
N ARG A 216 -7.90 7.53 -2.68
CA ARG A 216 -6.62 7.63 -1.98
C ARG A 216 -5.54 7.91 -3.00
N LEU A 217 -4.69 8.90 -2.75
CA LEU A 217 -3.47 9.08 -3.53
C LEU A 217 -2.50 7.93 -3.21
N ILE A 218 -2.23 7.08 -4.20
CA ILE A 218 -1.29 5.96 -4.10
C ILE A 218 0.09 6.38 -4.57
N TYR A 219 0.18 7.14 -5.65
CA TYR A 219 1.46 7.58 -6.18
C TYR A 219 1.36 8.96 -6.82
N CYS A 220 2.38 9.77 -6.57
CA CYS A 220 2.81 10.94 -7.34
C CYS A 220 4.35 11.02 -7.20
N ARG A 221 5.05 11.78 -8.04
CA ARG A 221 6.50 12.00 -7.84
C ARG A 221 6.79 12.88 -6.62
N ASP A 222 6.01 13.94 -6.46
CA ASP A 222 6.04 14.84 -5.32
C ASP A 222 4.63 15.31 -4.96
N ILE A 223 4.38 15.61 -3.68
CA ILE A 223 3.13 16.23 -3.25
C ILE A 223 2.93 17.60 -3.93
N ALA A 224 4.02 18.33 -4.20
CA ALA A 224 4.00 19.58 -4.96
C ALA A 224 3.40 19.39 -6.37
N ASP A 225 3.61 18.23 -7.01
CA ASP A 225 2.96 17.92 -8.28
C ASP A 225 1.45 17.76 -8.09
N PHE A 226 1.03 17.05 -7.03
CA PHE A 226 -0.40 16.94 -6.74
C PHE A 226 -1.05 18.30 -6.48
N VAL A 227 -0.36 19.20 -5.78
CA VAL A 227 -0.80 20.60 -5.58
C VAL A 227 -0.89 21.33 -6.92
N ARG A 228 0.14 21.24 -7.77
CA ARG A 228 0.21 21.88 -9.10
C ARG A 228 -0.95 21.44 -10.01
N PHE A 229 -1.29 20.16 -9.97
CA PHE A 229 -2.28 19.54 -10.86
C PHE A 229 -3.64 19.29 -10.20
N ALA A 230 -3.87 19.80 -8.98
CA ALA A 230 -5.07 19.56 -8.19
C ALA A 230 -6.36 19.87 -8.96
N GLY A 231 -6.47 21.05 -9.59
CA GLY A 231 -7.67 21.45 -10.32
C GLY A 231 -8.06 20.47 -11.45
N PRO A 232 -7.18 20.23 -12.45
CA PRO A 232 -7.42 19.28 -13.52
C PRO A 232 -7.71 17.84 -13.02
N LEU A 233 -6.89 17.34 -12.09
CA LEU A 233 -7.07 16.00 -11.51
C LEU A 233 -8.41 15.89 -10.77
N GLY A 234 -8.75 16.90 -9.96
CA GLY A 234 -9.98 16.92 -9.20
C GLY A 234 -11.23 16.92 -10.06
N ARG A 235 -11.24 17.68 -11.16
CA ARG A 235 -12.36 17.63 -12.14
C ARG A 235 -12.46 16.28 -12.81
N HIS A 236 -11.33 15.69 -13.20
CA HIS A 236 -11.29 14.34 -13.77
C HIS A 236 -11.86 13.30 -12.80
N LEU A 237 -11.39 13.29 -11.55
CA LEU A 237 -11.85 12.36 -10.51
C LEU A 237 -13.31 12.59 -10.11
N LEU A 238 -13.79 13.84 -10.13
CA LEU A 238 -15.19 14.16 -9.88
C LEU A 238 -16.12 13.54 -10.92
N MET A 239 -15.73 13.56 -12.21
CA MET A 239 -16.46 12.85 -13.28
C MET A 239 -16.46 11.33 -13.07
N HIS A 240 -15.50 10.80 -12.30
CA HIS A 240 -15.43 9.40 -11.89
C HIS A 240 -16.00 9.13 -10.49
N GLY A 241 -16.79 10.06 -9.96
CA GLY A 241 -17.65 9.84 -8.81
C GLY A 241 -17.01 10.09 -7.44
N SER A 242 -15.88 10.79 -7.35
CA SER A 242 -15.28 11.16 -6.05
C SER A 242 -14.85 12.62 -5.99
N PRO A 243 -15.45 13.45 -5.12
CA PRO A 243 -15.10 14.86 -5.00
C PRO A 243 -13.84 15.11 -4.16
N TRP A 244 -13.34 14.11 -3.43
CA TRP A 244 -12.21 14.29 -2.53
C TRP A 244 -11.15 13.20 -2.67
N VAL A 245 -9.95 13.52 -2.20
CA VAL A 245 -8.76 12.67 -2.21
C VAL A 245 -8.14 12.67 -0.82
N ILE A 246 -7.84 11.49 -0.27
CA ILE A 246 -7.01 11.34 0.92
C ILE A 246 -5.55 11.29 0.52
N VAL A 247 -4.77 12.20 1.11
CA VAL A 247 -3.34 12.34 0.94
C VAL A 247 -2.68 12.13 2.30
N ASP A 248 -1.58 11.39 2.33
CA ASP A 248 -0.78 11.25 3.54
C ASP A 248 -0.01 12.53 3.82
N SER A 249 -0.05 13.01 5.07
CA SER A 249 0.54 14.30 5.43
C SER A 249 0.98 14.35 6.89
N ASP A 250 1.94 15.22 7.16
CA ASP A 250 2.37 15.62 8.51
C ASP A 250 1.83 17.00 8.92
N GLY A 251 0.93 17.58 8.11
CA GLY A 251 0.25 18.83 8.41
C GLY A 251 -0.75 19.27 7.32
N PRO A 252 -1.28 20.49 7.40
CA PRO A 252 -1.95 21.14 6.27
C PRO A 252 -1.03 21.17 5.03
N ILE A 253 -1.60 21.07 3.83
CA ILE A 253 -0.84 21.16 2.58
C ILE A 253 -1.16 22.49 1.91
N ASP A 254 -0.16 23.37 1.85
CA ASP A 254 -0.30 24.68 1.22
C ASP A 254 -0.69 24.56 -0.25
N GLY A 255 -1.64 25.40 -0.67
CA GLY A 255 -2.14 25.40 -2.03
C GLY A 255 -3.17 24.30 -2.33
N LEU A 256 -3.57 23.47 -1.37
CA LEU A 256 -4.73 22.58 -1.48
C LEU A 256 -5.90 23.03 -0.61
N VAL A 257 -7.11 22.93 -1.14
CA VAL A 257 -8.33 23.14 -0.36
C VAL A 257 -8.66 21.85 0.38
N GLY A 258 -8.76 21.90 1.71
CA GLY A 258 -9.01 20.71 2.52
C GLY A 258 -8.71 20.90 4.00
N PHE A 259 -8.65 19.79 4.72
CA PHE A 259 -8.36 19.79 6.15
C PHE A 259 -7.42 18.63 6.52
N TYR A 260 -6.59 18.88 7.53
CA TYR A 260 -5.66 17.90 8.10
C TYR A 260 -6.26 17.26 9.36
N GLN A 261 -6.00 15.97 9.55
CA GLN A 261 -6.36 15.24 10.77
C GLN A 261 -5.30 14.20 11.15
N THR A 262 -5.17 13.94 12.45
CA THR A 262 -4.23 12.97 13.04
C THR A 262 -4.92 11.74 13.62
N GLU A 263 -6.26 11.68 13.58
CA GLU A 263 -7.02 10.53 14.11
C GLU A 263 -6.72 9.22 13.37
N SER A 264 -6.25 9.30 12.13
CA SER A 264 -5.95 8.17 11.26
C SER A 264 -4.75 8.48 10.38
N GLY A 265 -4.18 7.44 9.75
CA GLY A 265 -3.18 7.64 8.70
C GLY A 265 -1.73 7.61 9.18
N ARG A 266 -1.48 7.35 10.47
CA ARG A 266 -0.12 7.09 10.97
C ARG A 266 0.50 5.91 10.23
N LYS A 267 1.77 6.03 9.83
CA LYS A 267 2.52 4.96 9.16
C LYS A 267 3.94 4.89 9.68
N TYR A 268 4.49 3.69 9.61
CA TYR A 268 5.80 3.37 10.14
C TYR A 268 6.69 2.76 9.08
N PHE A 269 7.98 2.97 9.23
CA PHE A 269 9.00 2.30 8.43
C PHE A 269 10.16 1.80 9.30
N ARG A 270 10.91 0.85 8.77
CA ARG A 270 12.17 0.36 9.33
C ARG A 270 13.07 -0.08 8.18
N GLY A 271 14.29 0.44 8.12
CA GLY A 271 15.26 0.09 7.08
C GLY A 271 16.08 1.30 6.61
N PRO A 272 16.88 1.13 5.55
CA PRO A 272 17.87 2.13 5.13
C PRO A 272 17.25 3.40 4.54
N ASN A 273 16.11 3.28 3.85
CA ASN A 273 15.55 4.37 3.05
C ASN A 273 14.19 4.79 3.60
N LYS A 274 14.07 6.02 4.12
CA LYS A 274 12.79 6.54 4.61
C LYS A 274 11.81 6.69 3.43
N PRO A 275 10.59 6.11 3.50
CA PRO A 275 9.58 6.34 2.47
C PRO A 275 9.14 7.80 2.42
N ARG A 276 8.92 8.31 1.21
CA ARG A 276 8.33 9.63 0.98
C ARG A 276 6.81 9.59 1.05
N LEU A 277 6.21 10.73 1.40
CA LEU A 277 4.76 10.91 1.30
C LEU A 277 4.33 10.93 -0.17
N GLY A 278 3.12 10.44 -0.43
CA GLY A 278 2.61 10.31 -1.78
C GLY A 278 3.14 9.10 -2.56
N ASP A 279 3.82 8.15 -1.89
CA ASP A 279 4.25 6.88 -2.49
C ASP A 279 3.87 5.67 -1.63
N LEU A 280 2.68 5.14 -1.91
CA LEU A 280 2.13 3.89 -1.39
C LEU A 280 2.11 2.80 -2.47
N ALA A 281 2.92 2.95 -3.52
CA ALA A 281 3.02 1.95 -4.58
C ALA A 281 3.39 0.57 -4.00
N TYR A 282 2.77 -0.47 -4.54
CA TYR A 282 2.97 -1.87 -4.16
C TYR A 282 2.63 -2.22 -2.70
N THR A 283 1.93 -1.35 -1.98
CA THR A 283 1.40 -1.64 -0.63
C THR A 283 0.05 -2.36 -0.70
N GLU A 284 -0.46 -2.79 0.45
CA GLU A 284 -1.80 -3.37 0.59
C GLU A 284 -2.92 -2.45 0.05
N PHE A 285 -2.75 -1.12 0.12
CA PHE A 285 -3.71 -0.18 -0.45
C PHE A 285 -3.81 -0.26 -1.98
N ALA A 286 -2.71 -0.62 -2.65
CA ALA A 286 -2.70 -0.81 -4.10
C ALA A 286 -3.12 -2.24 -4.47
N LEU A 287 -2.47 -3.24 -3.86
CA LEU A 287 -2.60 -4.64 -4.27
C LEU A 287 -3.91 -5.29 -3.85
N PHE A 288 -4.29 -5.15 -2.59
CA PHE A 288 -5.53 -5.72 -2.08
C PHE A 288 -6.67 -4.73 -2.24
N GLY A 289 -6.37 -3.46 -1.97
CA GLY A 289 -7.34 -2.38 -2.04
C GLY A 289 -8.38 -2.44 -0.91
N PRO A 290 -9.45 -1.64 -1.05
CA PRO A 290 -10.42 -1.44 0.01
C PRO A 290 -11.36 -2.60 0.22
#